data_AF-A0A7X9DSV4-F1
#
_entry.id   AF-A0A7X9DSV4-F1
#
_cell.length_a   1.000
_cell.length_b   1.000
_cell.length_c   1.000
_cell.angle_alpha   90.00
_cell.angle_beta   90.00
_cell.angle_gamma   90.00
#
_symmetry.space_group_name_H-M   'P 1'
#
loop_
_entity.id
_entity.type
_entity.pdbx_description
1 polymer ?
#
loop_
_entity_poly.entity_id
_entity_poly.type
_entity_poly.pdbx_seq_one_letter_code
_entity_poly.pdbx_strand_id
1 'polypeptide(L)'
;MVDKRMPDPERGRALVVEKARAMLSGRGEPYRVDGKVVKKDCSGLVMAAYSAAGIPLDAYLSVDSRKGESLVAQLFHGLVQRGMVHTHKVPEVGDIVFFDNTFDRNRDGRANDPLTHVGIVESVKADGTVIVIHHARGGALRTRLNLFHPERRRDPKTGQALNHYLRFADGKKKKRLAGELFAGFATVIH
;
A
#
# COMPACT_ATOMS: atom_id res chain seq x y z
N MET A 1 27.18 -23.97 3.08
CA MET A 1 26.35 -23.25 4.07
C MET A 1 26.49 -21.77 3.77
N VAL A 2 25.53 -21.19 3.06
CA VAL A 2 25.56 -19.75 2.75
C VAL A 2 24.86 -19.05 3.90
N ASP A 3 25.61 -18.23 4.63
CA ASP A 3 25.12 -17.36 5.70
C ASP A 3 24.06 -16.41 5.10
N LYS A 4 22.77 -16.77 5.23
CA LYS A 4 21.64 -15.90 4.92
C LYS A 4 21.45 -14.93 6.09
N ARG A 5 22.42 -14.04 6.31
CA ARG A 5 22.10 -12.79 7.02
C ARG A 5 21.06 -12.08 6.19
N MET A 6 19.89 -11.81 6.79
CA MET A 6 18.93 -10.89 6.21
C MET A 6 19.70 -9.62 5.83
N PRO A 7 19.52 -9.08 4.61
CA PRO A 7 20.14 -7.81 4.27
C PRO A 7 19.78 -6.80 5.36
N ASP A 8 20.74 -5.95 5.73
CA ASP A 8 20.53 -4.77 6.57
C ASP A 8 19.10 -4.21 6.34
N PRO A 9 18.25 -4.09 7.37
CA PRO A 9 16.85 -3.70 7.22
C PRO A 9 16.67 -2.43 6.39
N GLU A 10 17.60 -1.47 6.51
CA GLU A 10 17.60 -0.26 5.69
C GLU A 10 17.81 -0.57 4.20
N ARG A 11 18.77 -1.45 3.89
CA ARG A 11 19.01 -1.93 2.52
C ARG A 11 17.81 -2.70 1.97
N GLY A 12 17.17 -3.55 2.78
CA GLY A 12 15.95 -4.27 2.38
C GLY A 12 14.81 -3.32 2.00
N ARG A 13 14.55 -2.32 2.85
CA ARG A 13 13.56 -1.27 2.62
C ARG A 13 13.88 -0.44 1.36
N ALA A 14 15.14 -0.04 1.20
CA ALA A 14 15.59 0.71 0.04
C ALA A 14 15.39 -0.09 -1.26
N LEU A 15 15.69 -1.39 -1.26
CA LEU A 15 15.48 -2.26 -2.41
C LEU A 15 14.00 -2.38 -2.78
N VAL A 16 13.10 -2.59 -1.81
CA VAL A 16 11.64 -2.62 -2.08
C VAL A 16 11.19 -1.33 -2.75
N VAL A 17 11.61 -0.17 -2.24
CA VAL A 17 11.26 1.13 -2.81
C VAL A 17 11.87 1.35 -4.19
N GLU A 18 13.11 0.91 -4.42
CA GLU A 18 13.75 0.93 -5.75
C GLU A 18 12.93 0.13 -6.76
N LYS A 19 12.53 -1.10 -6.41
CA LYS A 19 11.71 -1.94 -7.30
C LYS A 19 10.34 -1.33 -7.55
N ALA A 20 9.70 -0.77 -6.52
CA ALA A 20 8.43 -0.05 -6.68
C ALA A 20 8.56 1.18 -7.59
N ARG A 21 9.66 1.95 -7.48
CA ARG A 21 9.95 3.11 -8.35
C ARG A 21 10.11 2.72 -9.80
N ALA A 22 10.82 1.62 -10.09
CA ALA A 22 10.98 1.13 -11.47
C ALA A 22 9.63 0.84 -12.15
N MET A 23 8.63 0.40 -11.38
CA MET A 23 7.28 0.13 -11.90
C MET A 23 6.49 1.38 -12.29
N LEU A 24 6.88 2.58 -11.83
CA LEU A 24 6.23 3.84 -12.23
C LEU A 24 6.45 4.15 -13.72
N SER A 25 7.58 3.73 -14.28
CA SER A 25 7.95 3.97 -15.68
C SER A 25 7.47 2.86 -16.63
N GLY A 26 7.20 1.65 -16.10
CA GLY A 26 6.76 0.47 -16.87
C GLY A 26 5.29 0.50 -17.29
N ARG A 27 4.82 1.59 -17.93
CA ARG A 27 3.43 1.70 -18.40
C ARG A 27 3.14 0.67 -19.49
N GLY A 28 2.52 -0.44 -19.11
CA GLY A 28 2.13 -1.51 -20.05
C GLY A 28 2.63 -2.87 -19.64
N GLU A 29 3.78 -2.90 -18.96
CA GLU A 29 4.42 -4.13 -18.50
C GLU A 29 3.56 -4.90 -17.47
N PRO A 30 3.57 -6.24 -17.51
CA PRO A 30 2.97 -7.07 -16.48
C PRO A 30 3.82 -7.06 -15.19
N TYR A 31 3.16 -7.15 -14.04
CA TYR A 31 3.86 -7.44 -12.79
C TYR A 31 4.22 -8.92 -12.71
N ARG A 32 5.36 -9.23 -12.09
CA ARG A 32 5.86 -10.59 -11.94
C ARG A 32 6.27 -10.88 -10.50
N VAL A 33 5.93 -12.08 -10.03
CA VAL A 33 6.37 -12.67 -8.77
C VAL A 33 6.98 -14.01 -9.12
N ASP A 34 8.27 -14.20 -8.79
CA ASP A 34 9.04 -15.41 -9.14
C ASP A 34 8.88 -15.82 -10.61
N GLY A 35 8.98 -14.83 -11.50
CA GLY A 35 8.84 -14.99 -12.96
C GLY A 35 7.41 -15.14 -13.49
N LYS A 36 6.41 -15.43 -12.63
CA LYS A 36 5.01 -15.58 -13.03
C LYS A 36 4.29 -14.25 -13.10
N VAL A 37 3.50 -14.05 -14.16
CA VAL A 37 2.66 -12.85 -14.29
C VAL A 37 1.57 -12.87 -13.22
N VAL A 38 1.46 -11.76 -12.47
CA VAL A 38 0.40 -11.54 -11.49
C VAL A 38 -0.57 -10.47 -11.98
N LYS A 39 -1.72 -10.38 -11.32
CA LYS A 39 -2.75 -9.40 -11.67
C LYS A 39 -2.16 -7.99 -11.61
N LYS A 40 -2.43 -7.21 -12.65
CA LYS A 40 -1.93 -5.83 -12.77
C LYS A 40 -2.79 -4.86 -11.99
N ASP A 41 -2.73 -4.95 -10.66
CA ASP A 41 -3.47 -4.12 -9.73
C ASP A 41 -2.62 -3.71 -8.52
N CYS A 42 -3.23 -3.11 -7.49
CA CYS A 42 -2.52 -2.60 -6.33
C CYS A 42 -1.80 -3.71 -5.56
N SER A 43 -2.46 -4.85 -5.38
CA SER A 43 -1.86 -6.01 -4.72
C SER A 43 -0.74 -6.62 -5.56
N GLY A 44 -0.92 -6.77 -6.88
CA GLY A 44 0.13 -7.30 -7.74
C GLY A 44 1.39 -6.43 -7.79
N LEU A 45 1.25 -5.10 -7.74
CA LEU A 45 2.39 -4.19 -7.62
C LEU A 45 3.17 -4.45 -6.32
N VAL A 46 2.46 -4.53 -5.19
CA VAL A 46 3.09 -4.75 -3.87
C VAL A 46 3.81 -6.10 -3.83
N MET A 47 3.14 -7.18 -4.24
CA MET A 47 3.72 -8.52 -4.29
C MET A 47 4.96 -8.57 -5.18
N ALA A 48 4.91 -7.95 -6.36
CA ALA A 48 6.01 -7.95 -7.31
C ALA A 48 7.21 -7.13 -6.83
N ALA A 49 6.98 -5.97 -6.20
CA ALA A 49 8.08 -5.12 -5.71
C ALA A 49 8.83 -5.81 -4.56
N TYR A 50 8.09 -6.43 -3.64
CA TYR A 50 8.65 -7.20 -2.53
C TYR A 50 9.37 -8.48 -3.00
N SER A 51 8.77 -9.27 -3.91
CA SER A 51 9.42 -10.45 -4.50
C SER A 51 10.70 -10.08 -5.26
N ALA A 52 10.68 -9.00 -6.05
CA ALA A 52 11.87 -8.50 -6.76
C ALA A 52 12.98 -7.95 -5.83
N ALA A 53 12.65 -7.65 -4.57
CA ALA A 53 13.60 -7.31 -3.52
C ALA A 53 14.08 -8.53 -2.72
N GLY A 54 13.62 -9.74 -3.07
CA GLY A 54 13.99 -11.00 -2.39
C GLY A 54 13.17 -11.30 -1.13
N ILE A 55 12.02 -10.63 -0.94
CA ILE A 55 11.16 -10.74 0.24
C ILE A 55 9.76 -11.17 -0.23
N PRO A 56 9.55 -12.46 -0.56
CA PRO A 56 8.28 -12.90 -1.13
C PRO A 56 7.17 -12.84 -0.06
N LEU A 57 6.07 -12.16 -0.39
CA LEU A 57 4.98 -11.88 0.56
C LEU A 57 3.94 -13.01 0.68
N ASP A 58 4.06 -14.06 -0.13
CA ASP A 58 3.20 -15.26 -0.06
C ASP A 58 3.28 -15.94 1.31
N ALA A 59 4.47 -15.97 1.93
CA ALA A 59 4.69 -16.49 3.28
C ALA A 59 3.97 -15.68 4.40
N TYR A 60 3.46 -14.49 4.08
CA TYR A 60 2.77 -13.59 5.00
C TYR A 60 1.25 -13.55 4.78
N LEU A 61 0.73 -14.28 3.80
CA LEU A 61 -0.71 -14.39 3.60
C LEU A 61 -1.33 -15.20 4.74
N SER A 62 -2.55 -14.82 5.14
CA SER A 62 -3.32 -15.58 6.12
C SER A 62 -3.62 -16.99 5.60
N VAL A 63 -3.37 -18.00 6.44
CA VAL A 63 -3.71 -19.41 6.15
C VAL A 63 -5.20 -19.69 6.30
N ASP A 64 -5.93 -18.83 7.02
CA ASP A 64 -7.37 -18.94 7.28
C ASP A 64 -8.19 -18.09 6.31
N SER A 65 -7.68 -17.86 5.09
CA SER A 65 -8.35 -17.00 4.11
C SER A 65 -9.76 -17.51 3.79
N ARG A 66 -10.75 -16.62 3.88
CA ARG A 66 -12.13 -16.97 3.56
C ARG A 66 -12.32 -17.08 2.06
N LYS A 67 -13.23 -17.95 1.61
CA LYS A 67 -13.59 -18.06 0.20
C LYS A 67 -14.02 -16.69 -0.35
N GLY A 68 -13.34 -16.20 -1.38
CA GLY A 68 -13.61 -14.91 -2.02
C GLY A 68 -12.93 -13.70 -1.37
N GLU A 69 -12.08 -13.90 -0.37
CA GLU A 69 -11.31 -12.81 0.26
C GLU A 69 -10.24 -12.24 -0.70
N SER A 70 -10.12 -10.91 -0.76
CA SER A 70 -9.14 -10.24 -1.63
C SER A 70 -7.71 -10.49 -1.15
N LEU A 71 -6.74 -10.47 -2.07
CA LEU A 71 -5.32 -10.59 -1.71
C LEU A 71 -4.86 -9.51 -0.72
N VAL A 72 -5.43 -8.30 -0.82
CA VAL A 72 -5.21 -7.22 0.14
C VAL A 72 -5.62 -7.64 1.56
N ALA A 73 -6.80 -8.25 1.71
CA ALA A 73 -7.30 -8.69 3.00
C ALA A 73 -6.52 -9.89 3.54
N GLN A 74 -6.17 -10.86 2.67
CA GLN A 74 -5.34 -12.01 3.06
C GLN A 74 -3.97 -11.57 3.59
N LEU A 75 -3.33 -10.62 2.92
CA LEU A 75 -2.05 -10.05 3.34
C LEU A 75 -2.18 -9.30 4.66
N PHE A 76 -3.18 -8.41 4.78
CA PHE A 76 -3.40 -7.65 6.01
C PHE A 76 -3.64 -8.58 7.21
N HIS A 77 -4.55 -9.54 7.10
CA HIS A 77 -4.84 -10.46 8.19
C HIS A 77 -3.63 -11.33 8.58
N GLY A 78 -2.86 -11.81 7.61
CA GLY A 78 -1.67 -12.59 7.90
C GLY A 78 -0.58 -11.77 8.60
N LEU A 79 -0.44 -10.48 8.26
CA LEU A 79 0.44 -9.54 8.96
C LEU A 79 -0.07 -9.19 10.37
N VAL A 80 -1.38 -9.05 10.56
CA VAL A 80 -2.00 -8.89 11.90
C VAL A 80 -1.67 -10.10 12.78
N GLN A 81 -1.84 -11.33 12.28
CA GLN A 81 -1.53 -12.56 13.02
C GLN A 81 -0.07 -12.63 13.49
N ARG A 82 0.83 -11.91 12.81
CA ARG A 82 2.27 -11.85 13.12
C ARG A 82 2.66 -10.62 13.93
N GLY A 83 1.72 -9.77 14.33
CA GLY A 83 1.99 -8.53 15.07
C GLY A 83 2.72 -7.46 14.26
N MET A 84 2.66 -7.52 12.92
CA MET A 84 3.40 -6.64 12.01
C MET A 84 2.62 -5.37 11.60
N VAL A 85 1.34 -5.27 11.98
CA VAL A 85 0.47 -4.14 11.64
C VAL A 85 0.46 -3.11 12.76
N HIS A 86 0.53 -1.83 12.39
CA HIS A 86 0.45 -0.70 13.31
C HIS A 86 -0.33 0.48 12.72
N THR A 87 -0.71 1.43 13.58
CA THR A 87 -1.47 2.63 13.21
C THR A 87 -0.74 3.93 13.55
N HIS A 88 0.58 3.86 13.73
CA HIS A 88 1.43 5.05 13.92
C HIS A 88 1.24 6.04 12.76
N LYS A 89 1.27 7.35 13.07
CA LYS A 89 1.08 8.41 12.07
C LYS A 89 2.25 8.52 11.08
N VAL A 90 3.43 8.09 11.50
CA VAL A 90 4.67 8.12 10.73
C VAL A 90 5.14 6.68 10.53
N PRO A 91 5.09 6.13 9.31
CA PRO A 91 5.58 4.80 8.99
C PRO A 91 7.09 4.80 8.70
N GLU A 92 7.64 3.62 8.50
CA GLU A 92 8.98 3.42 7.95
C GLU A 92 8.94 3.38 6.41
N VAL A 93 10.08 3.72 5.79
CA VAL A 93 10.25 3.55 4.34
C VAL A 93 10.18 2.07 4.01
N GLY A 94 9.44 1.71 2.95
CA GLY A 94 9.20 0.33 2.55
C GLY A 94 7.96 -0.30 3.18
N ASP A 95 7.38 0.28 4.24
CA ASP A 95 6.14 -0.23 4.85
C ASP A 95 5.01 -0.38 3.82
N ILE A 96 4.14 -1.34 4.09
CA ILE A 96 2.92 -1.55 3.32
C ILE A 96 1.81 -0.72 3.96
N VAL A 97 1.08 0.06 3.16
CA VAL A 97 -0.08 0.83 3.63
C VAL A 97 -1.38 0.25 3.10
N PHE A 98 -2.40 0.15 3.94
CA PHE A 98 -3.71 -0.40 3.63
C PHE A 98 -4.80 0.68 3.71
N PHE A 99 -5.79 0.57 2.84
CA PHE A 99 -6.93 1.49 2.81
C PHE A 99 -8.27 0.76 2.65
N ASP A 100 -9.27 1.30 3.35
CA ASP A 100 -10.66 0.89 3.26
C ASP A 100 -11.41 1.74 2.24
N ASN A 101 -12.51 1.20 1.72
CA ASN A 101 -13.54 1.98 1.04
C ASN A 101 -13.04 2.81 -0.17
N THR A 102 -11.98 2.39 -0.88
CA THR A 102 -11.46 3.12 -2.05
C THR A 102 -12.30 2.87 -3.31
N PHE A 103 -13.00 1.74 -3.36
CA PHE A 103 -14.05 1.43 -4.32
C PHE A 103 -15.13 0.58 -3.64
N ASP A 104 -16.31 0.53 -4.27
CA ASP A 104 -17.42 -0.32 -3.85
C ASP A 104 -17.20 -1.74 -4.38
N ARG A 105 -16.71 -2.63 -3.50
CA ARG A 105 -16.26 -3.98 -3.88
C ARG A 105 -17.45 -4.94 -3.93
N ASN A 106 -18.36 -4.87 -2.97
CA ASN A 106 -19.55 -5.73 -2.91
C ASN A 106 -20.72 -5.22 -3.78
N ARG A 107 -20.61 -4.01 -4.34
CA ARG A 107 -21.59 -3.34 -5.22
C ARG A 107 -22.91 -3.01 -4.53
N ASP A 108 -22.91 -2.78 -3.21
CA ASP A 108 -24.10 -2.41 -2.44
C ASP A 108 -24.34 -0.87 -2.38
N GLY A 109 -23.44 -0.09 -2.97
CA GLY A 109 -23.51 1.37 -2.99
C GLY A 109 -23.06 2.04 -1.69
N ARG A 110 -22.56 1.32 -0.68
CA ARG A 110 -22.17 1.83 0.65
C ARG A 110 -20.65 1.93 0.81
N ALA A 111 -20.22 2.49 1.94
CA ALA A 111 -18.81 2.68 2.29
C ALA A 111 -18.45 1.74 3.45
N ASN A 112 -18.57 0.44 3.20
CA ASN A 112 -18.45 -0.65 4.17
C ASN A 112 -17.59 -1.81 3.62
N ASP A 113 -16.70 -1.52 2.67
CA ASP A 113 -15.73 -2.47 2.13
C ASP A 113 -14.36 -2.23 2.78
N PRO A 114 -13.97 -3.03 3.79
CA PRO A 114 -12.63 -2.95 4.35
C PRO A 114 -11.59 -3.52 3.38
N LEU A 115 -10.35 -3.08 3.52
CA LEU A 115 -9.15 -3.64 2.89
C LEU A 115 -9.28 -3.72 1.37
N THR A 116 -9.72 -2.62 0.78
CA THR A 116 -9.95 -2.47 -0.66
C THR A 116 -8.69 -2.10 -1.43
N HIS A 117 -7.66 -1.55 -0.77
CA HIS A 117 -6.48 -1.04 -1.47
C HIS A 117 -5.21 -1.14 -0.65
N VAL A 118 -4.08 -1.15 -1.36
CA VAL A 118 -2.75 -1.30 -0.76
C VAL A 118 -1.71 -0.51 -1.55
N GLY A 119 -0.63 -0.11 -0.90
CA GLY A 119 0.53 0.53 -1.51
C GLY A 119 1.81 0.37 -0.69
N ILE A 120 2.92 0.91 -1.20
CA ILE A 120 4.25 0.90 -0.57
C ILE A 120 4.62 2.33 -0.18
N VAL A 121 5.09 2.51 1.05
CA VAL A 121 5.67 3.77 1.53
C VAL A 121 7.02 3.99 0.85
N GLU A 122 7.09 5.00 -0.02
CA GLU A 122 8.32 5.39 -0.71
C GLU A 122 9.19 6.32 0.14
N SER A 123 8.57 7.27 0.85
CA SER A 123 9.27 8.25 1.68
C SER A 123 8.30 8.95 2.63
N VAL A 124 8.83 9.55 3.69
CA VAL A 124 8.08 10.42 4.60
C VAL A 124 8.73 11.79 4.63
N LYS A 125 7.92 12.83 4.47
CA LYS A 125 8.36 14.23 4.52
C LYS A 125 8.41 14.74 5.95
N ALA A 126 9.13 15.85 6.16
CA ALA A 126 9.27 16.50 7.47
C ALA A 126 7.94 16.92 8.11
N ASP A 127 6.91 17.21 7.31
CA ASP A 127 5.55 17.54 7.76
C ASP A 127 4.68 16.31 8.06
N GLY A 128 5.27 15.10 8.05
CA GLY A 128 4.57 13.83 8.20
C GLY A 128 3.80 13.38 6.96
N THR A 129 3.93 14.07 5.83
CA THR A 129 3.30 13.62 4.57
C THR A 129 4.05 12.41 4.01
N VAL A 130 3.37 11.28 3.96
CA VAL A 130 3.83 10.01 3.39
C VAL A 130 3.61 10.00 1.89
N ILE A 131 4.64 9.63 1.13
CA ILE A 131 4.54 9.35 -0.31
C ILE A 131 4.38 7.86 -0.50
N VAL A 132 3.31 7.48 -1.19
CA VAL A 132 2.92 6.08 -1.40
C VAL A 132 2.97 5.75 -2.89
N ILE A 133 3.65 4.68 -3.27
CA ILE A 133 3.56 4.08 -4.61
C ILE A 133 2.49 2.99 -4.58
N HIS A 134 1.55 3.06 -5.52
CA HIS A 134 0.54 2.02 -5.69
C HIS A 134 0.09 1.96 -7.15
N HIS A 135 -0.58 0.86 -7.52
CA HIS A 135 -1.31 0.81 -8.78
C HIS A 135 -2.71 1.36 -8.58
N ALA A 136 -3.22 2.15 -9.52
CA ALA A 136 -4.60 2.58 -9.59
C ALA A 136 -5.10 2.53 -11.04
N ARG A 137 -6.31 3.05 -11.29
CA ARG A 137 -6.81 3.18 -12.66
C ARG A 137 -5.82 4.02 -13.49
N GLY A 138 -5.21 3.40 -14.49
CA GLY A 138 -4.23 4.04 -15.37
C GLY A 138 -2.76 3.67 -15.10
N GLY A 139 -2.47 2.89 -14.05
CA GLY A 139 -1.14 2.34 -13.79
C GLY A 139 -0.57 2.65 -12.41
N ALA A 140 0.74 2.40 -12.26
CA ALA A 140 1.49 2.75 -11.07
C ALA A 140 1.66 4.28 -10.96
N LEU A 141 1.42 4.84 -9.77
CA LEU A 141 1.52 6.26 -9.50
C LEU A 141 1.89 6.54 -8.04
N ARG A 142 2.21 7.81 -7.76
CA ARG A 142 2.47 8.32 -6.41
C ARG A 142 1.25 9.05 -5.84
N THR A 143 0.92 8.74 -4.60
CA THR A 143 -0.12 9.40 -3.81
C THR A 143 0.44 9.96 -2.52
N ARG A 144 -0.14 11.06 -2.04
CA ARG A 144 0.17 11.66 -0.75
C ARG A 144 -0.87 11.26 0.30
N LEU A 145 -0.36 10.93 1.48
CA LEU A 145 -1.12 10.58 2.68
C LEU A 145 -0.55 11.39 3.85
N ASN A 146 -1.39 12.12 4.58
CA ASN A 146 -0.98 12.79 5.82
C ASN A 146 -1.99 12.49 6.93
N LEU A 147 -1.53 11.75 7.95
CA LEU A 147 -2.34 11.31 9.09
C LEU A 147 -2.40 12.32 10.24
N PHE A 148 -1.62 13.41 10.18
CA PHE A 148 -1.81 14.55 11.08
C PHE A 148 -2.99 15.42 10.64
N HIS A 149 -3.35 15.38 9.36
CA HIS A 149 -4.46 16.13 8.77
C HIS A 149 -5.28 15.26 7.79
N PRO A 150 -5.90 14.15 8.25
CA PRO A 150 -6.49 13.14 7.38
C PRO A 150 -7.63 13.68 6.48
N GLU A 151 -8.38 14.65 6.97
CA GLU A 151 -9.51 15.30 6.30
C GLU A 151 -9.11 16.47 5.39
N ARG A 152 -7.82 16.84 5.35
CA ARG A 152 -7.33 17.98 4.57
C ARG A 152 -6.65 17.53 3.30
N ARG A 153 -7.16 18.02 2.17
CA ARG A 153 -6.51 17.82 0.87
C ARG A 153 -5.24 18.64 0.72
N ARG A 154 -5.25 19.89 1.19
CA ARG A 154 -4.14 20.83 1.06
C ARG A 154 -3.86 21.52 2.38
N ASP A 155 -2.61 21.87 2.59
CA ASP A 155 -2.18 22.74 3.66
C ASP A 155 -2.72 24.16 3.40
N PRO A 156 -3.41 24.79 4.36
CA PRO A 156 -4.02 26.11 4.16
C PRO A 156 -3.00 27.25 4.10
N LYS A 157 -1.79 27.08 4.65
CA LYS A 157 -0.72 28.09 4.65
C LYS A 157 0.13 28.02 3.39
N THR A 158 0.48 26.81 2.96
CA THR A 158 1.43 26.60 1.85
C THR A 158 0.77 26.18 0.54
N GLY A 159 -0.50 25.75 0.58
CA GLY A 159 -1.22 25.21 -0.58
C GLY A 159 -0.74 23.83 -1.04
N GLN A 160 0.28 23.25 -0.39
CA GLN A 160 0.81 21.93 -0.73
C GLN A 160 -0.24 20.85 -0.52
N ALA A 161 -0.26 19.83 -1.38
CA ALA A 161 -1.13 18.69 -1.20
C ALA A 161 -0.66 17.84 0.00
N LEU A 162 -1.57 17.59 0.94
CA LEU A 162 -1.39 16.73 2.12
C LEU A 162 -1.96 15.33 1.85
N ASN A 163 -3.17 15.27 1.31
CA ASN A 163 -3.83 14.02 0.92
C ASN A 163 -4.30 14.10 -0.53
N HIS A 164 -4.05 13.06 -1.32
CA HIS A 164 -4.73 12.90 -2.61
C HIS A 164 -6.05 12.15 -2.44
N TYR A 165 -6.93 12.28 -3.44
CA TYR A 165 -8.11 11.44 -3.53
C TYR A 165 -7.71 10.01 -3.87
N LEU A 166 -8.23 9.06 -3.11
CA LEU A 166 -8.08 7.62 -3.36
C LEU A 166 -9.41 6.97 -3.76
N ARG A 167 -10.52 7.73 -3.68
CA ARG A 167 -11.86 7.32 -4.09
C ARG A 167 -12.49 8.32 -5.06
N PHE A 168 -13.15 7.82 -6.10
CA PHE A 168 -13.95 8.63 -7.02
C PHE A 168 -15.16 9.29 -6.35
N ALA A 169 -15.66 10.35 -6.98
CA ALA A 169 -16.86 11.05 -6.52
C ALA A 169 -18.07 10.24 -6.94
N ASP A 170 -18.97 9.93 -6.02
CA ASP A 170 -20.23 9.24 -6.33
C ASP A 170 -21.46 10.00 -5.79
N GLY A 171 -21.29 11.27 -5.40
CA GLY A 171 -22.36 12.15 -4.91
C GLY A 171 -22.92 11.78 -3.53
N LYS A 172 -22.64 10.57 -3.03
CA LYS A 172 -23.20 10.03 -1.78
C LYS A 172 -22.19 9.99 -0.65
N LYS A 173 -20.90 9.86 -0.95
CA LYS A 173 -19.86 9.58 0.06
C LYS A 173 -18.93 10.77 0.27
N LYS A 174 -18.79 11.17 1.54
CA LYS A 174 -17.97 12.33 1.95
C LYS A 174 -16.48 11.98 2.04
N LYS A 175 -16.13 10.81 2.60
CA LYS A 175 -14.74 10.38 2.79
C LYS A 175 -14.12 9.85 1.51
N ARG A 176 -13.04 10.50 1.05
CA ARG A 176 -12.41 10.23 -0.26
C ARG A 176 -10.91 10.46 -0.29
N LEU A 177 -10.36 11.13 0.71
CA LEU A 177 -8.93 11.41 0.83
C LEU A 177 -8.19 10.19 1.38
N ALA A 178 -6.93 10.01 0.99
CA ALA A 178 -6.11 8.89 1.46
C ALA A 178 -6.09 8.78 2.99
N GLY A 179 -5.94 9.91 3.70
CA GLY A 179 -5.96 9.95 5.18
C GLY A 179 -7.30 9.58 5.80
N GLU A 180 -8.43 9.85 5.15
CA GLU A 180 -9.76 9.44 5.64
C GLU A 180 -10.05 7.95 5.47
N LEU A 181 -9.31 7.31 4.56
CA LEU A 181 -9.49 5.93 4.11
C LEU A 181 -8.41 4.98 4.66
N PHE A 182 -7.49 5.49 5.48
CA PHE A 182 -6.39 4.72 6.05
C PHE A 182 -6.89 3.61 6.99
N ALA A 183 -6.38 2.39 6.80
CA ALA A 183 -6.69 1.22 7.63
C ALA A 183 -5.52 0.79 8.53
N GLY A 184 -4.28 1.00 8.10
CA GLY A 184 -3.09 0.60 8.84
C GLY A 184 -1.84 0.60 7.98
N PHE A 185 -0.68 0.57 8.63
CA PHE A 185 0.61 0.25 8.04
C PHE A 185 1.05 -1.15 8.49
N ALA A 186 1.98 -1.75 7.75
CA ALA A 186 2.67 -2.95 8.19
C ALA A 186 4.15 -2.88 7.87
N THR A 187 4.96 -3.23 8.87
CA THR A 187 6.42 -3.35 8.76
C THR A 187 6.77 -4.83 8.62
N VAL A 188 7.37 -5.20 7.51
CA VAL A 188 7.78 -6.59 7.20
C VAL A 188 9.29 -6.77 7.40
N ILE A 189 10.05 -5.68 7.31
CA ILE A 189 11.51 -5.67 7.31
C ILE A 189 11.97 -5.09 8.64
N HIS A 190 12.51 -5.94 9.52
CA HIS A 190 13.01 -5.61 10.85
C HIS A 190 14.49 -5.93 10.98
#